data_AF-A0A3E3IBN7-F1
#
_entry.id   AF-A0A3E3IBN7-F1
#
_cell.length_a   1.000
_cell.length_b   1.000
_cell.length_c   1.000
_cell.angle_alpha   90.00
_cell.angle_beta   90.00
_cell.angle_gamma   90.00
#
_symmetry.space_group_name_H-M   'P 1'
#
loop_
_entity.id
_entity.type
_entity.pdbx_description
1 polymer ?
#
loop_
_entity_poly.entity_id
_entity_poly.type
_entity_poly.pdbx_seq_one_letter_code
_entity_poly.pdbx_strand_id
1 'polypeptide(L)' 'MKTQVWLKIQSIDTSACIHRLSALEGAIKGVRKTELALEIKSGLKDFYQEHRL' A
#
# COMPACT_ATOMS: atom_id res chain seq x y z
N MET A 1 -4.15 -6.04 -9.32
CA MET A 1 -2.70 -6.09 -9.65
C MET A 1 -1.82 -5.36 -8.64
N LYS A 2 -2.11 -4.09 -8.29
CA LYS A 2 -1.25 -3.26 -7.40
C LYS A 2 -1.06 -3.82 -5.99
N THR A 3 -2.15 -4.22 -5.35
CA THR A 3 -2.18 -4.77 -3.98
C THR A 3 -1.52 -6.15 -3.87
N GLN A 4 -1.50 -6.93 -4.96
CA GLN A 4 -0.83 -8.24 -4.99
C GLN A 4 0.68 -8.14 -4.80
N VAL A 5 1.31 -7.04 -5.24
CA VAL A 5 2.75 -6.81 -5.03
C VAL A 5 3.04 -6.62 -3.55
N TRP A 6 2.20 -5.86 -2.84
CA TRP A 6 2.37 -5.66 -1.41
C TRP A 6 2.17 -6.96 -0.62
N LEU A 7 1.20 -7.80 -0.99
CA LEU A 7 1.03 -9.13 -0.38
C LEU A 7 2.26 -10.03 -0.57
N LYS A 8 2.87 -10.00 -1.76
CA LYS A 8 4.14 -10.70 -2.01
C LYS A 8 5.27 -10.16 -1.13
N ILE A 9 5.38 -8.84 -0.99
CA ILE A 9 6.38 -8.22 -0.10
C ILE A 9 6.14 -8.67 1.34
N GLN A 10 4.90 -8.60 1.85
CA GLN A 10 4.58 -9.02 3.20
C GLN A 10 4.87 -10.51 3.45
N SER A 11 4.66 -11.37 2.45
CA SER A 11 4.96 -12.79 2.56
C SER A 11 6.45 -13.09 2.75
N ILE A 12 7.33 -12.17 2.37
CA ILE A 12 8.79 -12.26 2.51
C ILE A 12 9.26 -11.45 3.73
N ASP A 13 8.70 -10.26 3.93
CA ASP A 13 8.99 -9.32 5.01
C ASP A 13 7.67 -8.96 5.72
N THR A 14 7.39 -9.65 6.82
CA THR A 14 6.19 -9.43 7.64
C THR A 14 6.14 -8.04 8.26
N SER A 15 7.26 -7.30 8.30
CA SER A 15 7.27 -5.92 8.75
C SER A 15 6.63 -4.96 7.73
N ALA A 16 6.30 -5.42 6.52
CA ALA A 16 5.59 -4.64 5.51
C ALA A 16 4.41 -3.89 6.11
N CYS A 17 4.50 -2.57 6.09
CA CYS A 17 3.56 -1.68 6.77
C CYS A 17 2.81 -0.82 5.77
N ILE A 18 1.79 -0.10 6.25
CA ILE A 18 0.98 0.83 5.46
C ILE A 18 1.84 1.88 4.71
N HIS A 19 2.96 2.31 5.27
CA HIS A 19 3.84 3.27 4.59
C HIS A 19 4.46 2.70 3.31
N ARG A 20 4.81 1.41 3.31
CA ARG A 20 5.31 0.71 2.11
C ARG A 20 4.21 0.53 1.07
N LEU A 21 2.99 0.23 1.52
CA LEU A 21 1.81 0.16 0.64
C LEU A 21 1.53 1.51 -0.04
N SER A 22 1.49 2.60 0.73
CA SER A 22 1.25 3.95 0.19
C SER A 22 2.38 4.46 -0.70
N ALA A 23 3.64 4.12 -0.40
CA ALA A 23 4.76 4.43 -1.27
C ALA A 23 4.66 3.72 -2.61
N LEU A 24 4.27 2.44 -2.61
CA LEU A 24 4.06 1.67 -3.82
C LEU A 24 2.94 2.25 -4.70
N GLU A 25 1.80 2.60 -4.12
CA GLU A 25 0.70 3.22 -4.89
C GLU A 25 1.10 4.59 -5.45
N GLY A 26 1.85 5.39 -4.69
CA GLY A 26 2.42 6.65 -5.17
C GLY A 26 3.31 6.46 -6.40
N ALA A 27 4.25 5.50 -6.32
CA ALA A 27 5.14 5.18 -7.43
C ALA A 27 4.37 4.74 -8.69
N ILE A 28 3.33 3.92 -8.55
CA ILE A 28 2.50 3.47 -9.68
C ILE A 28 1.72 4.64 -10.30
N LYS A 29 1.23 5.59 -9.49
CA LYS A 29 0.51 6.78 -9.95
C LYS A 29 1.43 7.90 -10.44
N GLY A 30 2.75 7.76 -10.28
CA GLY A 30 3.72 8.80 -10.64
C GLY A 30 3.66 10.03 -9.73
N VAL A 31 3.23 9.88 -8.48
CA VAL A 31 3.10 10.98 -7.50
C VAL A 31 3.73 10.60 -6.16
N ARG A 32 4.05 11.58 -5.30
CA ARG A 32 4.52 11.25 -3.95
C ARG A 32 3.37 10.65 -3.14
N LYS A 33 3.69 9.75 -2.20
CA LYS A 33 2.67 9.13 -1.30
C LYS A 33 1.82 10.17 -0.54
N THR A 34 2.39 11.34 -0.27
CA THR A 34 1.71 12.46 0.39
C THR A 34 0.65 13.11 -0.50
N GLU A 35 0.81 13.04 -1.82
CA GLU A 35 -0.07 13.61 -2.84
C GLU A 35 -1.17 12.65 -3.28
N LEU A 36 -1.19 11.42 -2.76
CA LEU A 36 -2.30 10.52 -2.99
C LEU A 36 -3.60 11.14 -2.46
N ALA A 37 -4.62 11.10 -3.31
CA ALA A 37 -5.96 11.55 -2.99
C ALA A 37 -6.51 10.79 -1.77
N LEU A 38 -7.42 11.45 -1.04
CA LEU A 38 -7.89 10.96 0.26
C LEU A 38 -8.65 9.64 0.12
N GLU A 39 -9.45 9.48 -0.93
CA GLU A 39 -10.19 8.26 -1.22
C GLU A 39 -9.25 7.07 -1.47
N ILE A 40 -8.12 7.31 -2.15
CA ILE A 40 -7.10 6.28 -2.38
C ILE A 40 -6.45 5.89 -1.05
N LYS A 41 -6.07 6.88 -0.22
CA LYS A 41 -5.50 6.61 1.10
C LYS A 41 -6.45 5.81 2.00
N SER A 42 -7.74 6.10 1.94
CA SER A 42 -8.75 5.33 2.67
C SER A 42 -8.79 3.88 2.19
N GLY A 43 -8.90 3.65 0.87
CA GLY A 43 -8.92 2.29 0.34
C GLY A 43 -7.64 1.48 0.63
N LEU A 44 -6.47 2.12 0.64
CA LEU A 44 -5.23 1.47 1.05
C LEU A 44 -5.20 1.11 2.53
N LYS A 45 -5.80 1.95 3.39
CA LYS A 45 -5.92 1.68 4.82
C LYS A 45 -6.83 0.48 5.08
N ASP A 46 -7.98 0.43 4.41
CA ASP A 46 -8.94 -0.67 4.55
C ASP A 46 -8.31 -1.99 4.08
N PHE A 47 -7.70 -1.98 2.89
CA PHE A 47 -6.95 -3.13 2.38
C PHE A 47 -5.86 -3.61 3.36
N TYR A 48 -5.08 -2.69 3.93
CA TYR A 48 -4.04 -3.03 4.90
C TYR A 48 -4.60 -3.66 6.17
N GLN A 49 -5.75 -3.17 6.69
CA GLN A 49 -6.35 -3.75 7.89
C GLN A 49 -6.87 -5.17 7.64
N GLU A 50 -7.41 -5.44 6.45
CA GLU A 50 -7.91 -6.76 6.07
C GLU A 50 -6.81 -7.80 5.87
N HIS A 51 -5.62 -7.38 5.43
CA HIS A 51 -4.59 -8.31 4.94
C HIS A 51 -3.31 -8.35 5.79
N ARG A 52 -3.12 -7.43 6.74
CA ARG A 52 -1.88 -7.44 7.54
C ARG A 52 -1.76 -8.72 8.37
N LEU A 53 -0.60 -9.37 8.25
CA LEU A 53 -0.16 -10.47 9.13
C LEU A 53 0.28 -9.94 10.50
#